data_AF-H0EWU5-F1
#
_entry.id   AF-H0EWU5-F1
#
_cell.length_a   1.000
_cell.length_b   1.000
_cell.length_c   1.000
_cell.angle_alpha   90.00
_cell.angle_beta   90.00
_cell.angle_gamma   90.00
#
_symmetry.space_group_name_H-M   'P 1'
#
loop_
_entity.id
_entity.type
_entity.pdbx_description
1 polymer ?
#
loop_
_entity_poly.entity_id
_entity_poly.type
_entity_poly.pdbx_seq_one_letter_code
_entity_poly.pdbx_strand_id
1 'polypeptide(L)'
;MRKFKFLFRDKKWWEAIKISHDFAYTYVDKALEFRKRYLESKNSGKKSLSEDDDRHPYVLLHEMAKETDDRDNLRSQIIHIFIAGHDSTAITVGHVFFHLCRNPEVYEKLHAEVKALDEELTFESLKSMRYLQYAIKETEICVEPLRL
;
A
#
# COMPACT_ATOMS: atom_id res chain seq x y z
N MET A 1 -22.91 15.06 15.70
CA MET A 1 -22.00 15.40 16.82
C MET A 1 -20.72 16.08 16.31
N ARG A 2 -20.68 17.42 16.14
CA ARG A 2 -19.51 18.16 15.58
C ARG A 2 -19.31 19.60 16.12
N LYS A 3 -19.84 19.97 17.29
CA LYS A 3 -19.82 21.37 17.77
C LYS A 3 -18.66 21.78 18.71
N PHE A 4 -17.81 20.84 19.16
CA PHE A 4 -16.77 21.14 20.17
C PHE A 4 -15.35 20.67 19.82
N LYS A 5 -15.05 20.42 18.53
CA LYS A 5 -13.70 19.99 18.10
C LYS A 5 -12.59 20.99 18.45
N PHE A 6 -12.91 22.27 18.63
CA PHE A 6 -11.92 23.30 18.96
C PHE A 6 -11.43 23.25 20.42
N LEU A 7 -12.19 22.60 21.33
CA LEU A 7 -11.79 22.49 22.74
C LEU A 7 -10.65 21.48 22.98
N PHE A 8 -10.52 20.49 22.12
CA PHE A 8 -9.46 19.48 22.20
C PHE A 8 -8.40 19.74 21.12
N ARG A 9 -7.64 20.83 21.30
CA ARG A 9 -6.46 21.11 20.48
C ARG A 9 -5.28 20.29 21.02
N ASP A 10 -5.28 19.00 20.70
CA ASP A 10 -4.11 18.16 20.97
C ASP A 10 -3.01 18.53 19.97
N LYS A 11 -1.93 19.12 20.48
CA LYS A 11 -0.77 19.52 19.67
C LYS A 11 -0.14 18.31 18.96
N LYS A 12 -0.07 17.16 19.64
CA LYS A 12 0.52 15.93 19.08
C LYS A 12 -0.31 15.40 17.92
N TRP A 13 -1.63 15.50 17.99
CA TRP A 13 -2.52 15.08 16.91
C TRP A 13 -2.30 15.88 15.62
N TRP A 14 -2.20 17.21 15.74
CA TRP A 14 -1.92 18.07 14.58
C TRP A 14 -0.51 17.86 14.02
N GLU A 15 0.49 17.63 14.88
CA GLU A 15 1.84 17.27 14.46
C GLU A 15 1.84 15.94 13.68
N ALA A 16 1.09 14.93 14.13
CA ALA A 16 0.95 13.66 13.43
C ALA A 16 0.25 13.80 12.07
N ILE A 17 -0.83 14.58 11.99
CA ILE A 17 -1.50 14.88 10.71
C ILE A 17 -0.53 15.53 9.73
N LYS A 18 0.26 16.48 10.22
CA LYS A 18 1.24 17.17 9.39
C LYS A 18 2.26 16.18 8.81
N ILE A 19 2.79 15.27 9.61
CA ILE A 19 3.74 14.24 9.16
C ILE A 19 3.12 13.38 8.05
N SER A 20 1.89 12.87 8.24
CA SER A 20 1.22 12.05 7.23
C SER A 20 0.94 12.83 5.94
N HIS A 21 0.54 14.10 6.06
CA HIS A 21 0.29 14.96 4.90
C HIS A 21 1.58 15.30 4.15
N ASP A 22 2.65 15.67 4.86
CA ASP A 22 3.96 16.00 4.28
C ASP A 22 4.54 14.79 3.49
N PHE A 23 4.38 13.59 4.04
CA PHE A 23 4.70 12.35 3.33
C PHE A 23 3.91 12.21 2.02
N ALA A 24 2.58 12.29 2.08
CA ALA A 24 1.73 12.12 0.89
C ALA A 24 1.98 13.22 -0.16
N TYR A 25 2.18 14.46 0.27
CA TYR A 25 2.45 15.58 -0.62
C TYR A 25 3.72 15.40 -1.46
N THR A 26 4.75 14.76 -0.93
CA THR A 26 5.98 14.46 -1.69
C THR A 26 5.69 13.63 -2.94
N TYR A 27 4.68 12.74 -2.90
CA TYR A 27 4.26 11.94 -4.05
C TYR A 27 3.24 12.66 -4.93
N VAL A 28 2.32 13.41 -4.32
CA VAL A 28 1.34 14.22 -5.06
C VAL A 28 2.05 15.27 -5.93
N ASP A 29 3.08 15.93 -5.41
CA ASP A 29 3.83 16.94 -6.14
C ASP A 29 4.53 16.33 -7.36
N LYS A 30 5.11 15.13 -7.23
CA LYS A 30 5.67 14.36 -8.37
C LYS A 30 4.60 14.00 -9.40
N ALA A 31 3.41 13.61 -8.96
CA ALA A 31 2.31 13.29 -9.87
C ALA A 31 1.76 14.52 -10.60
N LEU A 32 1.74 15.68 -9.97
CA LEU A 32 1.38 16.95 -10.60
C LEU A 32 2.45 17.41 -11.60
N GLU A 33 3.74 17.18 -11.32
CA GLU A 33 4.81 17.40 -12.29
C GLU A 33 4.66 16.47 -13.51
N PHE A 34 4.33 15.20 -13.29
CA PHE A 34 4.00 14.26 -14.35
C PHE A 34 2.81 14.77 -15.20
N ARG A 35 1.72 15.23 -14.55
CA ARG A 35 0.56 15.82 -15.24
C ARG A 35 0.97 17.00 -16.14
N LYS A 36 1.83 17.91 -15.65
CA LYS A 36 2.30 19.07 -16.44
C LYS A 36 3.02 18.62 -17.72
N ARG A 37 3.99 17.70 -17.59
CA ARG A 37 4.73 17.13 -18.73
C ARG A 37 3.78 16.43 -19.71
N TYR A 38 2.79 15.70 -19.19
CA TYR A 38 1.77 15.05 -19.99
C TYR A 38 0.95 16.06 -20.80
N LEU A 39 0.47 17.15 -20.19
CA LEU A 39 -0.30 18.20 -20.87
C LEU A 39 0.53 18.98 -21.90
N GLU A 40 1.78 19.30 -21.59
CA GLU A 40 2.73 19.96 -22.52
C GLU A 40 2.96 19.12 -23.78
N SER A 41 3.09 17.80 -23.62
CA SER A 41 3.23 16.88 -24.75
C SER A 41 1.98 16.80 -25.62
N LYS A 42 0.80 16.81 -24.99
CA LYS A 42 -0.49 16.78 -25.70
C LYS A 42 -0.73 18.07 -26.51
N ASN A 43 -0.32 19.22 -25.98
CA ASN A 43 -0.52 20.52 -26.64
C ASN A 43 0.47 20.78 -27.79
N SER A 44 1.66 20.17 -27.76
CA SER A 44 2.70 20.35 -28.80
C SER A 44 2.49 19.50 -30.06
N GLY A 45 1.36 18.79 -30.18
CA GLY A 45 0.97 18.05 -31.39
C GLY A 45 1.89 16.86 -31.73
N LYS A 46 2.90 16.57 -30.91
CA LYS A 46 3.67 15.33 -31.00
C LYS A 46 2.77 14.19 -30.55
N LYS A 47 2.30 13.42 -31.53
CA LYS A 47 1.65 12.14 -31.31
C LYS A 47 2.56 11.27 -30.43
N SER A 48 1.94 10.76 -29.37
CA SER A 48 2.38 9.69 -28.46
C SER A 48 3.66 9.91 -27.63
N LEU A 49 3.49 10.51 -26.45
CA LEU A 49 4.13 9.99 -25.22
C LEU A 49 3.41 8.73 -24.69
N SER A 50 2.39 8.22 -25.40
CA SER A 50 1.55 7.09 -25.00
C SER A 50 1.85 5.78 -25.74
N GLU A 51 2.67 5.78 -26.80
CA GLU A 51 2.95 4.54 -27.57
C GLU A 51 4.38 4.01 -27.34
N ASP A 52 5.31 4.83 -26.83
CA ASP A 52 6.67 4.38 -26.44
C ASP A 52 6.83 4.27 -24.90
N ASP A 53 5.84 4.76 -24.14
CA ASP A 53 5.76 4.73 -22.66
C ASP A 53 4.83 3.64 -22.13
N ASP A 54 4.42 2.67 -22.96
CA ASP A 54 3.79 1.41 -22.51
C ASP A 54 4.71 0.56 -21.61
N ARG A 55 5.93 1.05 -21.34
CA ARG A 55 6.91 0.48 -20.43
C ARG A 55 6.98 1.18 -19.08
N HIS A 56 6.25 2.25 -18.82
CA HIS A 56 6.12 2.75 -17.45
C HIS A 56 5.08 1.93 -16.69
N PRO A 57 5.45 1.30 -15.56
CA PRO A 57 4.52 0.56 -14.73
C PRO A 57 3.32 1.45 -14.40
N TYR A 58 2.11 0.91 -14.47
CA TYR A 58 0.91 1.63 -14.07
C TYR A 58 1.08 2.20 -12.67
N VAL A 59 1.07 3.54 -12.55
CA VAL A 59 1.10 4.24 -11.27
C VAL A 59 -0.26 4.90 -11.08
N LEU A 60 -1.05 4.36 -10.16
CA LEU A 60 -2.40 4.83 -9.87
C LEU A 60 -2.46 6.35 -9.63
N LEU A 61 -1.50 6.91 -8.91
CA LEU A 61 -1.45 8.34 -8.61
C LEU A 61 -1.27 9.20 -9.88
N HIS A 62 -0.55 8.71 -10.89
CA HIS A 62 -0.42 9.42 -12.17
C HIS A 62 -1.75 9.47 -12.92
N GLU A 63 -2.53 8.39 -12.91
CA GLU A 63 -3.86 8.37 -13.52
C GLU A 63 -4.83 9.29 -12.80
N MET A 64 -4.82 9.28 -11.46
CA MET A 64 -5.63 10.22 -10.67
C MET A 64 -5.25 11.67 -10.97
N ALA A 65 -3.96 11.95 -11.13
CA ALA A 65 -3.45 13.27 -11.51
C ALA A 65 -3.80 13.65 -12.96
N LYS A 66 -4.25 12.74 -13.84
CA LYS A 66 -4.82 13.11 -15.16
C LYS A 66 -6.25 13.62 -15.05
N GLU A 67 -7.00 13.13 -14.06
CA GLU A 67 -8.41 13.52 -13.82
C GLU A 67 -8.54 14.80 -12.99
N THR A 68 -7.65 15.04 -12.02
CA THR A 68 -7.73 16.22 -11.13
C THR A 68 -6.36 16.84 -10.87
N ASP A 69 -6.33 18.16 -10.68
CA ASP A 69 -5.17 18.96 -10.26
C ASP A 69 -5.27 19.44 -8.80
N ASP A 70 -6.37 19.11 -8.10
CA ASP A 70 -6.55 19.45 -6.69
C ASP A 70 -5.60 18.62 -5.82
N ARG A 71 -4.58 19.31 -5.32
CA ARG A 71 -3.53 18.76 -4.46
C ARG A 71 -4.07 18.14 -3.17
N ASP A 72 -5.08 18.73 -2.55
CA ASP A 72 -5.66 18.24 -1.30
C ASP A 72 -6.55 17.03 -1.52
N ASN A 73 -7.28 17.01 -2.64
CA ASN A 73 -8.06 15.85 -3.05
C ASN A 73 -7.14 14.66 -3.37
N LEU A 74 -6.09 14.85 -4.18
CA LEU A 74 -5.11 13.81 -4.49
C LEU A 74 -4.45 13.23 -3.24
N ARG A 75 -4.02 14.10 -2.30
CA ARG A 75 -3.47 13.69 -1.00
C ARG A 75 -4.47 12.83 -0.22
N SER A 76 -5.72 13.26 -0.15
CA SER A 76 -6.74 12.54 0.63
C SER A 76 -7.05 11.16 0.02
N GLN A 77 -7.10 11.06 -1.30
CA GLN A 77 -7.33 9.80 -2.00
C GLN A 77 -6.16 8.82 -1.82
N ILE A 78 -4.90 9.26 -1.97
CA ILE A 78 -3.75 8.35 -1.77
C ILE A 78 -3.63 7.87 -0.32
N ILE A 79 -3.92 8.73 0.66
CA ILE A 79 -3.93 8.34 2.08
C ILE A 79 -5.01 7.28 2.35
N HIS A 80 -6.21 7.42 1.77
CA HIS A 80 -7.26 6.40 1.93
C HIS A 80 -6.82 5.03 1.41
N ILE A 81 -6.15 4.99 0.26
CA ILE A 81 -5.64 3.74 -0.32
C ILE A 81 -4.53 3.15 0.54
N PHE A 82 -3.61 4.00 1.01
CA PHE A 82 -2.52 3.58 1.89
C PHE A 82 -3.05 2.92 3.18
N ILE A 83 -4.00 3.57 3.85
CA ILE A 83 -4.59 3.05 5.10
C ILE A 83 -5.27 1.69 4.87
N ALA A 84 -6.00 1.54 3.77
CA ALA A 84 -6.70 0.30 3.46
C ALA A 84 -5.75 -0.91 3.34
N GLY A 85 -4.58 -0.72 2.73
CA GLY A 85 -3.57 -1.78 2.58
C GLY A 85 -2.66 -1.94 3.80
N HIS A 86 -2.38 -0.87 4.53
CA HIS A 86 -1.43 -0.88 5.64
C HIS A 86 -1.96 -1.61 6.87
N ASP A 87 -3.13 -1.20 7.37
CA ASP A 87 -3.61 -1.68 8.66
C ASP A 87 -4.03 -3.15 8.60
N SER A 88 -4.68 -3.55 7.51
CA SER A 88 -5.08 -4.94 7.27
C SER A 88 -3.86 -5.87 7.22
N THR A 89 -2.82 -5.49 6.46
CA THR A 89 -1.58 -6.28 6.35
C THR A 89 -0.84 -6.38 7.68
N ALA A 90 -0.71 -5.28 8.42
CA ALA A 90 -0.04 -5.26 9.72
C ALA A 90 -0.73 -6.18 10.73
N ILE A 91 -2.07 -6.18 10.75
CA ILE A 91 -2.87 -7.06 11.61
C ILE A 91 -2.65 -8.53 11.21
N THR A 92 -2.74 -8.86 9.93
CA THR A 92 -2.54 -10.23 9.44
C THR A 92 -1.15 -10.75 9.81
N VAL A 93 -0.10 -9.97 9.56
CA VAL A 93 1.28 -10.35 9.91
C VAL A 93 1.45 -10.54 11.41
N GLY A 94 0.88 -9.64 12.22
CA GLY A 94 0.89 -9.77 13.68
C GLY A 94 0.25 -11.08 14.15
N HIS A 95 -0.88 -11.46 13.56
CA HIS A 95 -1.54 -12.72 13.87
C HIS A 95 -0.76 -13.94 13.38
N VAL A 96 -0.14 -13.89 12.20
CA VAL A 96 0.70 -15.00 11.70
C VAL A 96 1.79 -15.30 12.71
N PHE A 97 2.52 -14.29 13.20
CA PHE A 97 3.54 -14.48 14.22
C PHE A 97 2.96 -15.00 15.54
N PHE A 98 1.81 -14.47 15.97
CA PHE A 98 1.13 -14.96 17.17
C PHE A 98 0.82 -16.46 17.10
N HIS A 99 0.33 -16.94 15.94
CA HIS A 99 0.04 -18.36 15.75
C HIS A 99 1.30 -19.21 15.60
N LEU A 100 2.34 -18.73 14.89
CA LEU A 100 3.61 -19.45 14.75
C LEU A 100 4.31 -19.66 16.09
N CYS A 101 4.34 -18.65 16.96
CA CYS A 101 4.95 -18.77 18.29
C CYS A 101 4.24 -19.80 19.20
N ARG A 102 2.96 -20.11 18.94
CA ARG A 102 2.14 -21.03 19.75
C ARG A 102 2.07 -22.45 19.19
N ASN A 103 2.49 -22.65 17.93
CA ASN A 103 2.46 -23.94 17.26
C ASN A 103 3.87 -24.25 16.69
N PRO A 104 4.81 -24.69 17.56
CA PRO A 104 6.20 -24.94 17.15
C PRO A 104 6.32 -25.91 15.98
N GLU A 105 5.45 -26.93 15.89
CA GLU A 105 5.46 -27.87 14.77
C GLU A 105 5.11 -27.24 13.42
N VAL A 106 4.29 -26.19 13.41
CA VAL A 106 3.97 -25.42 12.20
C VAL A 106 5.14 -24.53 11.84
N TYR A 107 5.74 -23.87 12.83
CA TYR A 107 6.95 -23.07 12.64
C TYR A 107 8.09 -23.87 12.04
N GLU A 108 8.41 -25.05 12.59
CA GLU A 108 9.50 -25.89 12.07
C GLU A 108 9.26 -26.33 10.62
N LYS A 109 8.01 -26.69 10.27
CA LYS A 109 7.66 -27.03 8.89
C LYS A 109 7.82 -25.84 7.93
N LEU A 110 7.37 -24.66 8.35
CA LEU A 110 7.51 -23.44 7.56
C LEU A 110 8.98 -23.03 7.41
N HIS A 111 9.75 -23.10 8.48
CA HIS A 111 11.17 -22.80 8.49
C HIS A 111 11.95 -23.79 7.60
N ALA A 112 11.57 -25.07 7.59
CA ALA A 112 12.13 -26.04 6.66
C ALA A 112 11.80 -25.72 5.19
N GLU A 113 10.58 -25.28 4.88
CA GLU A 113 10.20 -24.83 3.53
C GLU A 113 11.04 -23.62 3.09
N VAL A 114 11.22 -22.64 3.98
CA VAL A 114 12.06 -21.45 3.70
C VAL A 114 13.53 -21.84 3.53
N LYS A 115 14.05 -22.75 4.34
CA LYS A 115 15.45 -23.20 4.26
C LYS A 115 15.73 -24.06 3.02
N ALA A 116 14.72 -24.72 2.47
CA ALA A 116 14.84 -25.49 1.23
C ALA A 116 14.97 -24.60 -0.02
N LEU A 117 14.75 -23.29 0.12
CA LEU A 117 14.99 -22.33 -0.94
C LEU A 117 16.51 -22.09 -1.07
N ASP A 118 17.11 -22.60 -2.15
CA ASP A 118 18.54 -22.42 -2.46
C ASP A 118 18.81 -21.12 -3.26
N GLU A 119 17.73 -20.44 -3.67
CA GLU A 119 17.77 -19.22 -4.48
C GLU A 119 17.45 -17.96 -3.65
N GLU A 120 17.78 -16.80 -4.21
CA GLU A 120 17.44 -15.51 -3.63
C GLU A 120 15.92 -15.34 -3.50
N LEU A 121 15.47 -14.68 -2.43
CA LEU A 121 14.04 -14.52 -2.14
C LEU A 121 13.40 -13.56 -3.17
N THR A 122 12.75 -14.13 -4.18
CA THR A 122 11.98 -13.37 -5.17
C THR A 122 10.48 -13.41 -4.88
N PHE A 123 9.72 -12.53 -5.53
CA PHE A 123 8.25 -12.56 -5.46
C PHE A 123 7.67 -13.88 -5.99
N GLU A 124 8.29 -14.45 -7.02
CA GLU A 124 7.89 -15.74 -7.58
C GLU A 124 8.16 -16.87 -6.60
N SER A 125 9.30 -16.84 -5.91
CA SER A 125 9.65 -17.80 -4.86
C SER A 125 8.68 -17.74 -3.68
N LEU A 126 8.30 -16.54 -3.22
CA LEU A 126 7.28 -16.40 -2.16
C LEU A 126 5.90 -16.94 -2.57
N LYS A 127 5.55 -16.83 -3.85
CA LYS A 127 4.30 -17.34 -4.39
C LYS A 127 4.31 -18.87 -4.51
N SER A 128 5.47 -19.49 -4.70
CA SER A 128 5.61 -20.94 -4.81
C SER A 128 5.67 -21.67 -3.45
N MET A 129 5.96 -20.95 -2.35
CA MET A 129 5.92 -21.48 -0.98
C MET A 129 4.50 -21.83 -0.52
N ARG A 130 4.08 -23.05 -0.82
CA ARG A 130 2.72 -23.52 -0.58
C ARG A 130 2.37 -23.59 0.90
N TYR A 131 3.30 -24.01 1.76
CA TYR A 131 3.03 -24.11 3.19
C TYR A 131 2.90 -22.73 3.83
N LEU A 132 3.74 -21.76 3.43
CA LEU A 132 3.57 -20.35 3.79
C LEU A 132 2.17 -19.82 3.41
N GLN A 133 1.72 -20.07 2.18
CA GLN A 133 0.39 -19.64 1.71
C GLN A 133 -0.73 -20.27 2.54
N TYR A 134 -0.59 -21.53 2.97
CA TYR A 134 -1.55 -22.17 3.86
C TYR A 134 -1.53 -21.57 5.26
N ALA A 135 -0.34 -21.32 5.83
CA ALA A 135 -0.23 -20.71 7.16
C ALA A 135 -0.88 -19.30 7.21
N ILE A 136 -0.72 -18.50 6.15
CA ILE A 136 -1.38 -17.20 6.03
C ILE A 136 -2.91 -17.37 5.94
N LYS A 137 -3.41 -18.24 5.06
CA LYS A 137 -4.85 -18.47 4.89
C LYS A 137 -5.53 -19.00 6.15
N GLU A 138 -4.91 -19.96 6.84
CA GLU A 138 -5.42 -20.47 8.10
C GLU A 138 -5.47 -19.37 9.17
N THR A 139 -4.47 -18.48 9.20
CA THR A 139 -4.48 -17.31 10.08
C THR A 139 -5.66 -16.38 9.76
N GLU A 140 -5.91 -16.08 8.48
CA GLU A 140 -7.04 -15.25 8.06
C GLU A 140 -8.39 -15.85 8.48
N ILE A 141 -8.56 -17.17 8.32
CA ILE A 141 -9.76 -17.91 8.78
C ILE A 141 -9.92 -17.85 10.29
N CYS A 142 -8.83 -17.99 11.05
CA CYS A 142 -8.87 -17.94 12.52
C CYS A 142 -9.20 -16.55 13.06
N VAL A 143 -8.75 -15.49 12.37
CA VAL A 143 -8.91 -14.09 12.79
C VAL A 143 -10.27 -13.52 12.39
N GLU A 144 -10.77 -13.86 11.20
CA GLU A 144 -12.10 -13.51 10.74
C GLU A 144 -13.00 -14.77 10.62
N PRO A 145 -13.39 -15.43 11.74
CA PRO A 145 -14.16 -16.68 11.69
C PRO A 145 -15.58 -16.54 11.11
N LEU A 146 -16.00 -15.34 10.71
CA LEU A 146 -17.34 -15.04 10.19
C LEU A 146 -17.29 -14.07 8.99
N ARG A 147 -16.90 -14.58 7.82
CA ARG A 147 -17.51 -14.15 6.55
C ARG A 147 -18.47 -15.24 6.09
N LEU A 148 -19.72 -15.12 6.53
CA LEU A 148 -20.91 -15.66 5.86
C LEU A 148 -21.37 -14.67 4.80
#